data_AF-A0A376MTQ5-F1
#
_entry.id   AF-A0A376MTQ5-F1
#
_cell.length_a   1.000
_cell.length_b   1.000
_cell.length_c   1.000
_cell.angle_alpha   90.00
_cell.angle_beta   90.00
_cell.angle_gamma   90.00
#
_symmetry.space_group_name_H-M   'P 1'
#
loop_
_entity.id
_entity.type
_entity.pdbx_description
1 polymer ?
#
loop_
_entity_poly.entity_id
_entity_poly.type
_entity_poly.pdbx_seq_one_letter_code
_entity_poly.pdbx_strand_id
1 'polypeptide(L)'
;MSDTPDAPESNDPLMRCQSARGTSRVICFSPDHSKTLPELSVAALTEIVKTWQEQTAELGKTYPWVQVFENKGAAMGCSNPHPHGQIWANSFPA
;
A
#
# COMPACT_ATOMS: atom_id res chain seq x y z
N MET A 1 -10.27 -7.11 0.01
CA MET A 1 -11.64 -7.43 -0.41
C MET A 1 -12.46 -7.71 0.83
N SER A 2 -13.70 -7.23 0.90
CA SER A 2 -14.64 -7.51 1.99
C SER A 2 -15.03 -8.98 2.07
N ASP A 3 -14.89 -9.71 0.96
CA ASP A 3 -15.49 -11.03 0.77
C ASP A 3 -14.59 -12.18 1.26
N THR A 4 -13.45 -11.87 1.89
CA THR A 4 -12.61 -12.89 2.52
C THR A 4 -13.39 -13.50 3.69
N PRO A 5 -13.63 -14.84 3.68
CA PRO A 5 -14.39 -15.49 4.74
C PRO A 5 -13.65 -15.43 6.08
N ASP A 6 -14.40 -15.62 7.17
CA ASP A 6 -13.79 -15.82 8.49
C ASP A 6 -12.99 -17.13 8.50
N ALA A 7 -11.80 -17.08 9.11
CA ALA A 7 -10.97 -18.23 9.33
C ALA A 7 -11.67 -19.16 10.32
N PRO A 8 -11.56 -20.49 10.15
CA PRO A 8 -12.16 -21.42 11.09
C PRO A 8 -11.57 -21.22 12.48
N GLU A 9 -12.42 -21.28 13.50
CA GLU A 9 -11.93 -21.26 14.89
C GLU A 9 -11.05 -22.48 15.15
N SER A 10 -9.84 -22.24 15.65
CA SER A 10 -8.89 -23.28 16.04
C SER A 10 -8.26 -22.93 17.39
N ASN A 11 -8.26 -23.90 18.30
CA ASN A 11 -7.58 -23.80 19.60
C ASN A 11 -6.21 -24.50 19.59
N ASP A 12 -5.69 -24.87 18.42
CA ASP A 12 -4.37 -25.50 18.31
C ASP A 12 -3.29 -24.51 18.81
N PRO A 13 -2.47 -24.89 19.81
CA PRO A 13 -1.46 -24.01 20.37
C PRO A 13 -0.25 -23.80 19.45
N LEU A 14 -0.04 -24.67 18.46
CA LEU A 14 1.09 -24.66 17.54
C LEU A 14 0.74 -24.04 16.18
N MET A 15 -0.47 -24.32 15.67
CA MET A 15 -0.88 -23.93 14.32
C MET A 15 -2.15 -23.06 14.36
N ARG A 16 -1.97 -21.74 14.34
CA ARG A 16 -3.05 -20.76 14.38
C ARG A 16 -3.21 -20.04 13.04
N CYS A 17 -4.44 -19.69 12.70
CA CYS A 17 -4.76 -18.88 11.53
C CYS A 17 -5.81 -17.82 11.88
N GLN A 18 -5.80 -16.71 11.14
CA GLN A 18 -6.77 -15.60 11.27
C GLN A 18 -7.07 -15.05 9.88
N SER A 19 -8.26 -14.46 9.70
CA SER A 19 -8.60 -13.79 8.45
C SER A 19 -7.81 -12.51 8.26
N ALA A 20 -7.26 -12.34 7.06
CA ALA A 20 -6.66 -11.09 6.62
C ALA A 20 -7.59 -10.40 5.62
N ARG A 21 -8.18 -9.27 6.01
CA ARG A 21 -8.96 -8.39 5.14
C ARG A 21 -8.22 -7.09 4.95
N GLY A 22 -8.38 -6.49 3.78
CA GLY A 22 -7.68 -5.27 3.44
C GLY A 22 -7.96 -4.76 2.04
N THR A 23 -7.22 -3.74 1.64
CA THR A 23 -7.21 -3.23 0.28
C THR A 23 -5.80 -2.85 -0.14
N SER A 24 -5.52 -2.98 -1.44
CA SER A 24 -4.24 -2.63 -2.05
C SER A 24 -4.49 -1.63 -3.16
N ARG A 25 -3.79 -0.50 -3.12
CA ARG A 25 -3.83 0.55 -4.15
C ARG A 25 -2.43 0.79 -4.72
N VAL A 26 -2.38 1.25 -5.96
CA VAL A 26 -1.16 1.72 -6.64
C VAL A 26 -1.29 3.21 -6.87
N ILE A 27 -0.22 3.97 -6.61
CA ILE A 27 -0.11 5.39 -6.91
C ILE A 27 0.96 5.57 -7.99
N CYS A 28 0.57 5.95 -9.19
CA CYS A 28 1.52 6.43 -10.20
C CYS A 28 1.99 7.84 -9.80
N PHE A 29 3.30 8.07 -9.69
CA PHE A 29 3.83 9.35 -9.23
C PHE A 29 3.70 10.48 -10.24
N SER A 30 3.73 10.13 -11.53
CA SER A 30 3.53 11.08 -12.62
C SER A 30 3.11 10.32 -13.88
N PRO A 31 2.54 10.98 -14.90
CA PRO A 31 2.31 10.32 -16.20
C PRO A 31 3.61 10.05 -16.97
N ASP A 32 4.74 10.66 -16.58
CA ASP A 32 6.03 10.47 -17.23
C ASP A 32 6.68 9.18 -16.73
N HIS A 33 6.76 8.18 -17.60
CA HIS A 33 7.34 6.87 -17.30
C HIS A 33 8.86 6.90 -17.06
N SER A 34 9.53 7.99 -17.41
CA SER A 34 10.99 8.09 -17.33
C SER A 34 11.52 8.75 -16.07
N LYS A 35 10.68 9.47 -15.32
CA LYS A 35 11.11 10.30 -14.17
C LYS A 35 10.82 9.65 -12.84
N THR A 36 11.88 9.29 -12.13
CA THR A 36 11.82 8.84 -10.74
C THR A 36 11.69 10.02 -9.78
N LEU A 37 11.35 9.77 -8.50
CA LEU A 37 11.12 10.83 -7.51
C LEU A 37 12.19 11.96 -7.47
N PRO A 38 13.51 11.68 -7.53
CA PRO A 38 14.54 12.73 -7.53
C PRO A 38 14.52 13.66 -8.76
N GLU A 39 13.87 13.24 -9.84
CA GLU A 39 13.80 13.97 -11.12
C GLU A 39 12.52 14.81 -11.24
N LEU A 40 11.62 14.70 -10.26
CA LEU A 40 10.39 15.48 -10.18
C LEU A 40 10.64 16.84 -9.51
N SER A 41 9.83 17.83 -9.88
CA SER A 41 9.85 19.13 -9.21
C SER A 41 9.35 19.01 -7.78
N VAL A 42 9.74 19.94 -6.91
CA VAL A 42 9.23 20.00 -5.53
C VAL A 42 7.70 20.13 -5.50
N ALA A 43 7.10 20.82 -6.48
CA ALA A 43 5.65 20.91 -6.61
C ALA A 43 5.01 19.55 -6.89
N ALA A 44 5.58 18.75 -7.80
CA ALA A 44 5.11 17.39 -8.07
C ALA A 44 5.28 16.46 -6.86
N LEU A 45 6.42 16.56 -6.15
CA LEU A 45 6.65 15.82 -4.90
C LEU A 45 5.62 16.19 -3.82
N THR A 46 5.23 17.47 -3.74
CA THR A 46 4.21 17.94 -2.81
C THR A 46 2.85 17.30 -3.09
N GLU A 47 2.45 17.20 -4.37
CA GLU A 47 1.20 16.52 -4.75
C GLU A 47 1.24 15.01 -4.45
N ILE A 48 2.40 14.36 -4.58
CA ILE A 48 2.58 12.96 -4.17
C ILE A 48 2.36 12.80 -2.66
N VAL A 49 2.99 13.65 -1.84
CA VAL A 49 2.83 13.64 -0.38
C VAL A 49 1.38 13.91 0.01
N LYS A 50 0.72 14.87 -0.64
CA LYS A 50 -0.69 15.16 -0.44
C LYS A 50 -1.56 13.95 -0.77
N THR A 51 -1.27 13.27 -1.89
CA THR A 51 -1.96 12.02 -2.26
C THR A 51 -1.79 10.95 -1.17
N TRP A 52 -0.58 10.78 -0.61
CA TRP A 52 -0.36 9.86 0.51
C TRP A 52 -1.19 10.22 1.74
N GLN A 53 -1.25 11.51 2.10
CA GLN A 53 -2.05 11.98 3.22
C GLN A 53 -3.54 11.70 3.02
N GLU A 54 -4.07 12.03 1.84
CA GLU A 54 -5.48 11.82 1.49
C GLU A 54 -5.85 10.34 1.52
N GLN A 55 -5.03 9.48 0.92
CA GLN A 55 -5.27 8.04 0.88
C GLN A 55 -5.15 7.41 2.27
N THR A 56 -4.19 7.84 3.09
CA THR A 56 -4.03 7.37 4.46
C THR A 56 -5.23 7.78 5.32
N ALA A 57 -5.69 9.03 5.20
CA ALA A 57 -6.85 9.53 5.94
C ALA A 57 -8.16 8.87 5.48
N GLU A 58 -8.29 8.55 4.19
CA GLU A 58 -9.45 7.84 3.65
C GLU A 58 -9.50 6.40 4.18
N LEU A 59 -8.42 5.63 3.97
CA LEU A 59 -8.35 4.22 4.35
C LEU A 59 -8.35 4.03 5.86
N GLY A 60 -7.74 4.96 6.61
CA GLY A 60 -7.67 4.93 8.08
C GLY A 60 -9.02 5.09 8.77
N LYS A 61 -10.07 5.53 8.05
CA LYS A 61 -11.45 5.52 8.58
C LYS A 61 -12.01 4.10 8.71
N THR A 62 -11.48 3.16 7.93
CA THR A 62 -11.98 1.78 7.83
C THR A 62 -10.98 0.77 8.40
N TYR A 63 -9.68 1.01 8.20
CA TYR A 63 -8.63 0.07 8.54
C TYR A 63 -7.73 0.62 9.65
N PRO A 64 -7.42 -0.18 10.69
CA PRO A 64 -6.53 0.24 11.78
C PRO A 64 -5.08 0.43 11.35
N TRP A 65 -4.66 -0.18 10.24
CA TRP A 65 -3.31 -0.05 9.72
C TRP A 65 -3.31 0.30 8.23
N VAL A 66 -2.58 1.34 7.87
CA VAL A 66 -2.37 1.79 6.48
C VAL A 66 -0.88 2.01 6.25
N GLN A 67 -0.29 1.19 5.39
CA GLN A 67 1.12 1.24 5.03
C GLN A 67 1.29 1.81 3.62
N VAL A 68 1.92 2.98 3.53
CA VAL A 68 2.40 3.56 2.28
C VAL A 68 3.85 3.12 2.07
N PHE A 69 4.22 2.64 0.88
CA PHE A 69 5.59 2.23 0.57
C PHE A 69 5.91 2.28 -0.93
N GLU A 70 7.19 2.28 -1.28
CA GLU A 70 7.71 2.19 -2.65
C GLU A 70 8.78 1.10 -2.71
N ASN A 71 8.70 0.23 -3.73
CA ASN A 71 9.80 -0.67 -4.08
C ASN A 71 10.47 -0.14 -5.34
N LYS A 72 11.67 0.44 -5.20
CA LYS A 72 12.41 1.05 -6.32
C LYS A 72 13.49 0.13 -6.87
N GLY A 73 13.42 -0.13 -8.18
CA GLY A 73 14.43 -0.86 -8.94
C GLY A 73 14.24 -2.38 -8.96
N ALA A 74 14.81 -3.02 -10.00
CA ALA A 74 14.65 -4.46 -10.23
C ALA A 74 15.24 -5.32 -9.09
N ALA A 75 16.32 -4.85 -8.46
CA ALA A 75 16.92 -5.52 -7.30
C ALA A 75 15.98 -5.61 -6.09
N MET A 76 14.97 -4.74 -6.02
CA MET A 76 13.96 -4.70 -4.97
C MET A 76 12.65 -5.40 -5.37
N GLY A 77 12.65 -6.18 -6.46
CA GLY A 77 11.48 -6.93 -6.92
C GLY A 77 10.44 -6.11 -7.68
N CYS A 78 10.80 -4.92 -8.19
CA CYS A 78 9.89 -4.09 -8.98
C CYS A 78 9.72 -4.66 -10.40
N SER A 79 8.50 -5.10 -10.74
CA SER A 79 8.18 -5.74 -12.03
C SER A 79 7.65 -4.78 -13.11
N ASN A 80 7.28 -3.55 -12.75
CA ASN A 80 6.83 -2.50 -13.67
C ASN A 80 7.77 -1.29 -13.58
N PRO A 81 8.43 -0.87 -14.68
CA PRO A 81 9.42 0.20 -14.66
C PRO A 81 8.81 1.59 -14.41
N HIS A 82 7.48 1.75 -14.53
CA HIS A 82 6.83 3.02 -14.26
C HIS A 82 6.96 3.40 -12.77
N PRO A 83 7.44 4.61 -12.42
CA PRO A 83 7.59 5.03 -11.02
C PRO A 83 6.26 5.08 -10.28
N HIS A 84 6.10 4.22 -9.27
CA HIS A 84 4.86 4.08 -8.52
C HIS A 84 5.10 3.71 -7.05
N GLY A 85 4.19 4.14 -6.20
CA GLY A 85 4.04 3.68 -4.82
C GLY A 85 2.89 2.68 -4.69
N GLN A 86 2.84 2.02 -3.54
CA GLN A 86 1.77 1.13 -3.14
C GLN A 86 1.22 1.56 -1.78
N ILE A 87 -0.05 1.26 -1.56
CA ILE A 87 -0.71 1.41 -0.26
C ILE A 87 -1.41 0.11 0.08
N TRP A 88 -1.06 -0.48 1.22
CA TRP A 88 -1.78 -1.62 1.78
C TRP A 88 -2.48 -1.18 3.05
N ALA A 89 -3.79 -1.40 3.13
CA ALA A 89 -4.57 -1.17 4.33
C ALA A 89 -5.15 -2.50 4.82
N ASN A 90 -4.99 -2.79 6.11
CA ASN A 90 -5.26 -4.10 6.70
C ASN A 90 -6.22 -3.98 7.89
N SER A 91 -7.06 -5.00 8.09
CA SER A 91 -7.97 -5.12 9.23
C SER A 91 -7.28 -5.53 10.54
N PHE A 92 -5.97 -5.74 10.50
CA PHE A 92 -5.12 -6.13 11.62
C PHE A 92 -3.96 -5.13 11.75
N PRO A 93 -3.45 -4.90 12.97
CA PRO A 93 -2.31 -4.01 13.19
C PRO A 93 -1.02 -4.59 12.58
N ALA A 94 0.01 -3.73 12.43
CA ALA A 94 1.37 -4.17 12.08
C ALA A 94 1.98 -5.11 13.13
#